data_AF-A0A1X1U331-F1
#
_entry.id   AF-A0A1X1U331-F1
#
_cell.length_a   1.000
_cell.length_b   1.000
_cell.length_c   1.000
_cell.angle_alpha   90.00
_cell.angle_beta   90.00
_cell.angle_gamma   90.00
#
_symmetry.space_group_name_H-M   'P 1'
#
loop_
_entity.id
_entity.type
_entity.pdbx_description
1 polymer ?
#
loop_
_entity_poly.entity_id
_entity_poly.type
_entity_poly.pdbx_seq_one_letter_code
_entity_poly.pdbx_strand_id
1 'polypeptide(L)'
;MLRQLDAHIARPLQARERLGEDRFFDLHYAALMRDPIGVMRSLYEWAGDALTAPTERRMLDWLERNPQTASGLRHTRWTEPA
;
A
#
# COMPACT_ATOMS: atom_id res chain seq x y z
N MET A 1 23.71 -2.59 -0.22
CA MET A 1 22.36 -2.15 -0.64
C MET A 1 21.51 -3.34 -1.10
N LEU A 2 21.95 -4.14 -2.09
CA LEU A 2 21.21 -5.34 -2.54
C LEU A 2 20.89 -6.37 -1.45
N ARG A 3 21.84 -6.67 -0.54
CA ARG A 3 21.60 -7.55 0.62
C ARG A 3 20.48 -7.07 1.55
N GLN A 4 20.28 -5.77 1.65
CA GLN A 4 19.23 -5.20 2.49
C GLN A 4 17.87 -5.37 1.82
N LEU A 5 17.76 -5.15 0.51
CA LEU A 5 16.52 -5.36 -0.24
C LEU A 5 16.06 -6.82 -0.18
N ASP A 6 16.99 -7.76 -0.38
CA ASP A 6 16.72 -9.18 -0.24
C ASP A 6 16.15 -9.54 1.15
N ALA A 7 16.80 -9.03 2.21
CA ALA A 7 16.31 -9.23 3.57
C ALA A 7 14.92 -8.62 3.85
N HIS A 8 14.52 -7.55 3.15
CA HIS A 8 13.18 -6.95 3.29
C HIS A 8 12.08 -7.82 2.65
N ILE A 9 12.43 -8.71 1.74
CA ILE A 9 11.48 -9.66 1.13
C ILE A 9 11.52 -10.99 1.89
N ALA A 10 12.72 -11.54 2.11
CA ALA A 10 12.88 -12.87 2.69
C ALA A 10 12.33 -12.96 4.13
N ARG A 11 12.54 -11.94 4.98
CA ARG A 11 12.12 -12.00 6.39
C ARG A 11 10.60 -11.97 6.57
N PRO A 12 9.84 -11.07 5.92
CA PRO A 12 8.37 -11.13 6.00
C PRO A 12 7.79 -12.43 5.46
N LEU A 13 8.33 -12.97 4.36
CA LEU A 13 7.87 -14.25 3.80
C LEU A 13 8.10 -15.42 4.77
N GLN A 14 9.28 -15.51 5.38
CA GLN A 14 9.56 -16.51 6.41
C GLN A 14 8.65 -16.35 7.64
N ALA A 15 8.34 -15.12 8.03
CA ALA A 15 7.40 -14.86 9.11
C ALA A 15 5.97 -15.30 8.74
N ARG A 16 5.56 -15.09 7.49
CA ARG A 16 4.26 -15.50 6.94
C ARG A 16 4.12 -17.02 6.91
N GLU A 17 5.14 -17.73 6.43
CA GLU A 17 5.20 -19.21 6.49
C GLU A 17 5.04 -19.75 7.93
N ARG A 18 5.62 -19.07 8.92
CA ARG A 18 5.59 -19.50 10.33
C ARG A 18 4.29 -19.14 11.06
N LEU A 19 3.70 -17.98 10.76
CA LEU A 19 2.57 -17.42 11.51
C LEU A 19 1.21 -17.67 10.85
N GLY A 20 1.21 -18.12 9.59
CA GLY A 20 0.01 -18.37 8.80
C GLY A 20 -0.40 -17.17 7.95
N GLU A 21 -1.00 -17.47 6.80
CA GLU A 21 -1.42 -16.52 5.77
C GLU A 21 -2.42 -15.48 6.30
N ASP A 22 -3.38 -15.91 7.12
CA ASP A 22 -4.50 -15.07 7.60
C ASP A 22 -4.05 -13.89 8.48
N ARG A 23 -2.79 -13.86 8.92
CA ARG A 23 -2.19 -12.80 9.74
C ARG A 23 -1.61 -11.64 8.91
N PHE A 24 -1.68 -11.73 7.59
CA PHE A 24 -1.14 -10.73 6.68
C PHE A 24 -2.22 -10.22 5.73
N PHE A 25 -2.23 -8.90 5.52
CA PHE A 25 -3.03 -8.25 4.48
C PHE A 25 -2.10 -7.71 3.39
N ASP A 26 -2.30 -8.18 2.16
CA ASP A 26 -1.50 -7.75 1.01
C ASP A 26 -2.08 -6.46 0.40
N LEU A 27 -1.41 -5.33 0.66
CA LEU A 27 -1.76 -4.04 0.06
C LEU A 27 -1.01 -3.82 -1.24
N HIS A 28 -1.72 -3.92 -2.37
CA HIS A 28 -1.15 -3.66 -3.69
C HIS A 28 -1.21 -2.18 -4.06
N TYR A 29 -0.05 -1.59 -4.39
CA TYR A 29 0.05 -0.17 -4.78
C TYR A 29 -0.88 0.21 -5.95
N ALA A 30 -0.96 -0.63 -6.99
CA ALA A 30 -1.83 -0.36 -8.14
C ALA A 30 -3.32 -0.33 -7.77
N ALA A 31 -3.74 -1.16 -6.82
CA ALA A 31 -5.12 -1.13 -6.32
C ALA A 31 -5.38 0.13 -5.48
N LEU A 32 -4.43 0.49 -4.60
CA LEU A 32 -4.51 1.70 -3.77
C LEU A 32 -4.61 2.98 -4.62
N MET A 33 -3.84 3.08 -5.71
CA MET A 33 -3.88 4.23 -6.61
C MET A 33 -5.18 4.33 -7.41
N ARG A 34 -5.84 3.20 -7.68
CA ARG A 34 -7.09 3.15 -8.43
C ARG A 34 -8.31 3.45 -7.57
N ASP A 35 -8.36 2.86 -6.37
CA ASP A 35 -9.48 3.02 -5.44
C ASP A 35 -8.97 2.89 -3.98
N PRO A 36 -8.49 3.99 -3.38
CA PRO A 36 -7.95 3.95 -2.03
C PRO A 36 -9.01 3.61 -0.98
N ILE A 37 -10.26 4.05 -1.16
CA ILE A 37 -11.33 3.78 -0.20
C ILE A 37 -11.77 2.31 -0.26
N GLY A 38 -11.86 1.73 -1.45
CA GLY A 38 -12.10 0.29 -1.62
C GLY A 38 -11.05 -0.56 -0.89
N VAL A 39 -9.77 -0.22 -1.03
CA VAL A 39 -8.67 -0.91 -0.31
C VAL A 39 -8.81 -0.77 1.21
N MET A 40 -9.16 0.42 1.71
CA MET A 40 -9.38 0.63 3.15
C MET A 40 -10.57 -0.18 3.67
N ARG A 41 -11.67 -0.29 2.92
CA ARG A 41 -12.80 -1.16 3.29
C ARG A 41 -12.39 -2.62 3.43
N SER A 42 -11.63 -3.15 2.45
CA SER A 42 -11.10 -4.52 2.52
C SER A 42 -10.14 -4.72 3.69
N LEU A 43 -9.31 -3.72 4.03
CA LEU A 43 -8.42 -3.79 5.19
C LEU A 43 -9.21 -3.88 6.51
N TYR A 44 -10.24 -3.06 6.68
CA TYR A 44 -11.09 -3.07 7.88
C TYR A 44 -11.86 -4.39 8.01
N GLU A 45 -12.39 -4.89 6.89
CA GLU A 45 -13.04 -6.22 6.83
C GLU A 45 -12.08 -7.33 7.26
N TRP A 46 -10.86 -7.36 6.72
CA TRP A 46 -9.83 -8.33 7.12
C TRP A 46 -9.42 -8.20 8.59
N ALA A 47 -9.33 -6.97 9.11
CA ALA A 47 -9.00 -6.72 10.51
C ALA A 47 -10.12 -7.10 11.49
N GLY A 48 -11.34 -7.35 10.99
CA GLY A 48 -12.52 -7.60 11.82
C GLY A 48 -13.10 -6.34 12.48
N ASP A 49 -12.73 -5.15 12.00
CA ASP A 49 -13.15 -3.87 12.54
C ASP A 49 -14.17 -3.16 11.64
N ALA A 50 -15.10 -2.43 12.24
CA ALA A 50 -16.07 -1.64 11.49
C ALA A 50 -15.45 -0.33 10.97
N LEU A 51 -15.46 -0.13 9.65
CA LEU A 51 -15.19 1.17 9.06
C LEU A 51 -16.42 2.08 9.22
N THR A 52 -16.38 2.97 10.22
CA THR A 52 -17.50 3.89 10.46
C THR A 52 -17.62 4.94 9.35
N ALA A 53 -18.84 5.37 9.06
CA ALA A 53 -19.08 6.43 8.06
C ALA A 53 -18.33 7.75 8.35
N PRO A 54 -18.18 8.23 9.62
CA PRO A 54 -17.35 9.39 9.91
C PRO A 54 -15.86 9.17 9.61
N THR A 55 -15.33 7.96 9.84
CA THR A 55 -13.94 7.63 9.51
C THR A 55 -13.72 7.62 8.00
N GLU A 56 -14.61 6.97 7.25
CA GLU A 56 -14.54 6.95 5.79
C GLU A 56 -14.62 8.37 5.19
N ARG A 57 -15.51 9.22 5.73
CA ARG A 57 -15.61 10.62 5.33
C ARG A 57 -14.29 11.36 5.52
N ARG A 58 -13.62 11.20 6.66
CA ARG A 58 -12.32 11.84 6.92
C ARG A 58 -11.24 11.40 5.94
N MET A 59 -11.26 10.13 5.50
CA MET A 59 -10.33 9.63 4.47
C MET A 59 -10.59 10.31 3.13
N LEU A 60 -11.85 10.42 2.71
CA LEU A 60 -12.25 11.15 1.51
C LEU A 60 -11.81 12.62 1.58
N ASP A 61 -12.13 13.31 2.68
CA ASP A 61 -11.76 14.71 2.88
C ASP A 61 -10.23 14.92 2.89
N TRP A 62 -9.46 13.91 3.33
CA TRP A 62 -8.00 13.94 3.26
C TRP A 62 -7.51 13.79 1.82
N LEU A 63 -8.07 12.85 1.05
CA LEU A 63 -7.69 12.61 -0.34
C LEU A 63 -7.99 13.82 -1.23
N GLU A 64 -9.12 14.50 -1.01
CA GLU A 64 -9.48 15.73 -1.72
C GLU A 64 -8.44 16.85 -1.49
N ARG A 65 -7.91 16.95 -0.26
CA ARG A 65 -6.90 17.96 0.10
C ARG A 65 -5.47 17.55 -0.24
N ASN A 66 -5.23 16.28 -0.54
CA ASN A 66 -3.91 15.70 -0.79
C ASN A 66 -3.92 14.85 -2.07
N PRO A 67 -4.13 15.46 -3.25
CA PRO A 67 -4.14 14.71 -4.51
C PRO A 67 -2.80 14.00 -4.72
N GLN A 68 -2.82 12.66 -4.67
CA GLN A 68 -1.65 11.77 -4.68
C GLN A 68 -0.91 11.69 -6.03
N THR A 69 -1.28 12.47 -7.05
CA THR A 69 -0.66 12.39 -8.39
C THR A 69 0.75 12.99 -8.49
N ALA A 70 1.35 13.48 -7.40
CA ALA A 70 2.58 14.27 -7.47
C ALA A 70 3.92 13.53 -7.32
N SER A 71 3.99 12.23 -6.94
CA SER A 71 5.31 11.63 -6.58
C SER A 71 5.67 10.27 -7.21
N GLY A 72 4.92 9.77 -8.22
CA GLY A 72 5.19 8.44 -8.79
C GLY A 72 6.06 8.38 -10.06
N LEU A 73 6.22 9.47 -10.82
CA LEU A 73 6.81 9.43 -12.17
C LEU A 73 7.98 10.39 -12.43
N ARG A 74 8.47 11.11 -11.42
CA ARG A 74 9.59 12.04 -11.60
C ARG A 74 10.85 11.48 -10.93
N HIS A 75 11.61 10.69 -11.69
CA HIS A 75 13.07 10.79 -11.90
C HIS A 75 13.63 9.48 -12.47
N THR A 76 13.70 9.39 -13.80
CA THR A 76 14.91 9.03 -14.57
C THR A 76 14.58 9.16 -16.06
N ARG A 77 14.77 10.36 -16.62
CA ARG A 77 15.02 10.47 -18.06
C ARG A 77 16.44 9.93 -18.26
N TRP A 78 16.57 8.68 -18.67
CA TRP A 78 17.81 8.19 -19.24
C TRP A 78 18.02 8.94 -20.56
N THR A 79 18.97 9.88 -20.59
CA THR A 79 19.55 10.37 -21.85
C THR A 79 20.78 9.51 -22.12
N GLU A 80 20.70 8.63 -23.12
CA GLU A 80 21.88 7.96 -23.68
C GLU A 80 22.87 9.01 -24.24
N PRO A 81 24.18 8.89 -23.96
CA PRO A 81 25.18 9.61 -24.72
C PRO A 81 25.39 8.94 -26.10
N ALA A 82 25.56 9.77 -27.12
CA ALA A 82 25.96 9.38 -28.48
C ALA A 82 27.42 8.92 -28.55
#